data_AF-A0A970MZ41-F1
#
_entry.id   AF-A0A970MZ41-F1
#
_cell.length_a   1.000
_cell.length_b   1.000
_cell.length_c   1.000
_cell.angle_alpha   90.00
_cell.angle_beta   90.00
_cell.angle_gamma   90.00
#
_symmetry.space_group_name_H-M   'P 1'
#
loop_
_entity.id
_entity.type
_entity.pdbx_description
1 polymer ?
#
loop_
_entity_poly.entity_id
_entity_poly.type
_entity_poly.pdbx_seq_one_letter_code
_entity_poly.pdbx_strand_id
1 'polypeptide(L)'
;MRKKQFIALGLTIAVLMGAAFAAWAKKDAKYIGSQECMACHIGSHGELIDGYKKTAHASAMADAAKTPAAVKAKFDADSPIKKADIKYVLGSPKSNQNYLDKDFKVLAGKWMAKGERWAPAANAGKDGVTQCVGCHTTNFEPVKKTWTQMGVGCESCHGPGEEHADSMEADDIVNLKKLDSKQKSMVCGQCHSVGTDPSGKYAFPVDFTPGEDLTKSFKLKEGATKGQNNQYNQFITSKHYAGGMACVNCHDPHGDKSKAAHQLRQPINEGCLACHAATIKSMKDHAPSAGPQATCATCHMPDASHEFKKTE
;
A
#
# COMPACT_ATOMS: atom_id res chain seq x y z
N MET A 1 -19.76 72.80 -30.99
CA MET A 1 -20.28 71.71 -30.13
C MET A 1 -19.25 70.61 -30.03
N ARG A 2 -18.68 70.41 -28.83
CA ARG A 2 -17.67 69.40 -28.52
C ARG A 2 -18.23 67.98 -28.75
N LYS A 3 -17.56 67.13 -29.54
CA LYS A 3 -17.73 65.67 -29.45
C LYS A 3 -16.37 65.01 -29.27
N LYS A 4 -16.31 64.29 -28.15
CA LYS A 4 -15.15 63.70 -27.49
C LYS A 4 -14.63 62.52 -28.30
N GLN A 5 -13.31 62.39 -28.38
CA GLN A 5 -12.62 61.17 -28.78
C GLN A 5 -12.89 60.08 -27.73
N PHE A 6 -13.44 58.95 -28.15
CA PHE A 6 -13.53 57.74 -27.33
C PHE A 6 -12.29 56.89 -27.59
N ILE A 7 -11.41 56.82 -26.61
CA ILE A 7 -10.32 55.84 -26.55
C ILE A 7 -10.95 54.52 -26.14
N ALA A 8 -10.98 53.55 -27.05
CA ALA A 8 -11.33 52.18 -26.74
C ALA A 8 -10.15 51.53 -26.00
N LEU A 9 -10.26 51.42 -24.67
CA LEU A 9 -9.37 50.61 -23.86
C LEU A 9 -9.76 49.13 -24.09
N GLY A 10 -9.05 48.45 -24.98
CA GLY A 10 -9.16 47.01 -25.15
C GLY A 10 -8.61 46.30 -23.91
N LEU A 11 -9.50 45.85 -23.02
CA LEU A 11 -9.14 44.98 -21.91
C LEU A 11 -8.95 43.56 -22.47
N THR A 12 -7.73 43.24 -22.88
CA THR A 12 -7.34 41.84 -23.12
C THR A 12 -7.35 41.12 -21.78
N ILE A 13 -8.44 40.41 -21.50
CA ILE A 13 -8.48 39.40 -20.43
C ILE A 13 -7.56 38.27 -20.88
N ALA A 14 -6.31 38.32 -20.43
CA ALA A 14 -5.42 37.17 -20.49
C ALA A 14 -6.01 36.10 -19.56
N VAL A 15 -6.71 35.13 -20.14
CA VAL A 15 -7.03 33.88 -19.47
C VAL A 15 -5.70 33.17 -19.24
N LEU A 16 -5.10 33.42 -18.06
CA LEU A 16 -4.03 32.59 -17.53
C LEU A 16 -4.65 31.22 -17.28
N MET A 17 -4.57 30.35 -18.28
CA MET A 17 -4.64 28.92 -18.06
C MET A 17 -3.45 28.57 -17.16
N GLY A 18 -3.69 28.61 -15.86
CA GLY A 18 -2.78 28.05 -14.87
C GLY A 18 -2.69 26.56 -15.14
N ALA A 19 -1.65 26.16 -15.88
CA ALA A 19 -1.16 24.81 -15.84
C ALA A 19 -0.79 24.55 -14.38
N ALA A 20 -1.64 23.80 -13.68
CA ALA A 20 -1.31 23.21 -12.39
C ALA A 20 -0.18 22.20 -12.66
N PHE A 21 1.06 22.71 -12.69
CA PHE A 21 2.23 21.89 -12.56
C PHE A 21 2.18 21.32 -11.16
N ALA A 22 1.69 20.09 -11.10
CA ALA A 22 2.17 19.06 -10.21
C ALA A 22 3.65 19.27 -9.83
N ALA A 23 3.91 20.04 -8.78
CA ALA A 23 5.18 20.05 -8.07
C ALA A 23 5.21 18.79 -7.19
N TRP A 24 5.62 17.67 -7.77
CA TRP A 24 5.76 16.42 -7.03
C TRP A 24 7.24 16.29 -6.74
N ALA A 25 7.56 16.26 -5.44
CA ALA A 25 8.87 16.06 -4.82
C ALA A 25 10.07 16.46 -5.69
N LYS A 26 10.75 17.56 -5.33
CA LYS A 26 12.05 17.85 -5.94
C LYS A 26 12.92 16.59 -5.85
N LYS A 27 13.64 16.30 -6.94
CA LYS A 27 14.44 15.08 -7.16
C LYS A 27 15.44 14.75 -6.03
N ASP A 28 15.73 15.71 -5.15
CA ASP A 28 16.71 15.61 -4.07
C ASP A 28 16.10 15.63 -2.65
N ALA A 29 14.78 15.68 -2.51
CA ALA A 29 14.12 15.71 -1.20
C ALA A 29 14.40 14.42 -0.40
N LYS A 30 14.77 14.56 0.88
CA LYS A 30 15.12 13.42 1.72
C LYS A 30 13.93 12.81 2.45
N TYR A 31 14.06 11.51 2.70
CA TYR A 31 13.18 10.77 3.60
C TYR A 31 13.61 11.00 5.05
N ILE A 32 12.70 11.46 5.90
CA ILE A 32 12.95 11.84 7.30
C ILE A 32 12.41 10.81 8.31
N GLY A 33 11.60 9.84 7.85
CA GLY A 33 11.06 8.76 8.65
C GLY A 33 9.78 9.13 9.42
N SER A 34 8.95 8.12 9.72
CA SER A 34 7.67 8.31 10.39
C SER A 34 7.76 8.93 11.77
N GLN A 35 8.89 8.78 12.47
CA GLN A 35 9.04 9.37 13.80
C GLN A 35 8.95 10.90 13.76
N GLU A 36 9.60 11.53 12.78
CA GLU A 36 9.56 12.98 12.57
C GLU A 36 8.14 13.42 12.18
N CYS A 37 7.51 12.70 11.25
CA CYS A 37 6.11 12.96 10.88
C CYS A 37 5.19 12.91 12.11
N MET A 38 5.33 11.87 12.94
CA MET A 38 4.49 11.71 14.14
C MET A 38 4.73 12.80 15.18
N ALA A 39 5.95 13.32 15.31
CA ALA A 39 6.26 14.39 16.25
C ALA A 39 5.43 15.65 15.99
N CYS A 40 5.25 16.02 14.72
CA CYS A 40 4.41 17.17 14.32
C CYS A 40 2.92 16.84 14.26
N HIS A 41 2.56 15.64 13.78
CA HIS A 41 1.16 15.29 13.52
C HIS A 41 0.41 14.72 14.73
N ILE A 42 1.06 14.35 15.83
CA ILE A 42 0.39 13.73 16.99
C ILE A 42 -0.71 14.60 17.60
N GLY A 43 -0.53 15.93 17.61
CA GLY A 43 -1.51 16.87 18.17
C GLY A 43 -2.77 17.03 17.33
N SER A 44 -2.65 16.91 16.00
CA SER A 44 -3.76 17.12 15.05
C SER A 44 -4.35 15.83 14.50
N HIS A 45 -3.60 14.73 14.54
CA HIS A 45 -3.91 13.45 13.90
C HIS A 45 -3.63 12.24 14.83
N GLY A 46 -3.78 12.41 16.15
CA GLY A 46 -3.47 11.36 17.14
C GLY A 46 -4.16 10.01 16.86
N GLU A 47 -5.45 10.01 16.55
CA GLU A 47 -6.20 8.77 16.24
C GLU A 47 -5.68 8.06 14.98
N LEU A 48 -5.32 8.82 13.95
CA LEU A 48 -4.72 8.31 12.71
C LEU A 48 -3.39 7.62 13.00
N ILE A 49 -2.53 8.27 13.78
CA ILE A 49 -1.23 7.74 14.16
C ILE A 49 -1.39 6.46 15.01
N ASP A 50 -2.33 6.47 15.96
CA ASP A 50 -2.61 5.31 16.82
C ASP A 50 -3.23 4.15 16.06
N GLY A 51 -4.04 4.43 15.03
CA GLY A 51 -4.50 3.44 14.06
C GLY A 51 -3.33 2.86 13.30
N TYR A 52 -2.50 3.72 12.70
CA TYR A 52 -1.43 3.33 11.79
C TYR A 52 -0.42 2.40 12.48
N LYS A 53 -0.01 2.73 13.71
CA LYS A 53 0.91 1.91 14.52
C LYS A 53 0.44 0.47 14.73
N LYS A 54 -0.87 0.21 14.65
CA LYS A 54 -1.48 -1.12 14.84
C LYS A 54 -1.65 -1.89 13.52
N THR A 55 -1.36 -1.27 12.38
CA THR A 55 -1.51 -1.88 11.06
C THR A 55 -0.40 -2.89 10.76
N ALA A 56 -0.66 -3.77 9.80
CA ALA A 56 0.37 -4.65 9.25
C ALA A 56 1.46 -3.89 8.49
N HIS A 57 1.19 -2.67 8.01
CA HIS A 57 2.16 -1.82 7.32
C HIS A 57 3.26 -1.35 8.29
N ALA A 58 2.88 -0.78 9.44
CA ALA A 58 3.82 -0.33 10.46
C ALA A 58 4.70 -1.48 11.01
N SER A 59 4.21 -2.72 10.94
CA SER A 59 4.90 -3.92 11.44
C SER A 59 5.36 -4.86 10.32
N ALA A 60 5.41 -4.40 9.07
CA ALA A 60 5.72 -5.27 7.93
C ALA A 60 7.11 -5.91 8.03
N MET A 61 8.06 -5.25 8.70
CA MET A 61 9.38 -5.78 9.03
C MET A 61 9.83 -5.36 10.42
N ALA A 62 10.53 -6.25 11.11
CA ALA A 62 11.19 -5.94 12.38
C ALA A 62 12.55 -6.64 12.48
N ASP A 63 13.49 -6.01 13.17
CA ASP A 63 14.75 -6.63 13.60
C ASP A 63 14.49 -7.50 14.82
N ALA A 64 14.78 -8.80 14.74
CA ALA A 64 14.50 -9.73 15.82
C ALA A 64 15.34 -9.45 17.08
N ALA A 65 16.52 -8.85 16.94
CA ALA A 65 17.36 -8.48 18.08
C ALA A 65 16.86 -7.21 18.77
N LYS A 66 16.44 -6.20 17.99
CA LYS A 66 15.91 -4.94 18.55
C LYS A 66 14.47 -5.08 19.05
N THR A 67 13.70 -5.99 18.48
CA THR A 67 12.30 -6.24 18.85
C THR A 67 12.03 -7.73 18.97
N PRO A 68 12.54 -8.40 20.02
CA PRO A 68 12.36 -9.86 20.19
C PRO A 68 10.89 -10.29 20.24
N ALA A 69 10.01 -9.42 20.74
CA ALA A 69 8.57 -9.65 20.80
C ALA A 69 7.89 -9.71 19.41
N ALA A 70 8.56 -9.29 18.34
CA ALA A 70 8.06 -9.41 16.97
C ALA A 70 8.06 -10.87 16.50
N VAL A 71 8.94 -11.73 17.01
CA VAL A 71 8.95 -13.15 16.68
C VAL A 71 7.81 -13.85 17.42
N LYS A 72 6.76 -14.24 16.69
CA LYS A 72 5.59 -14.94 17.26
C LYS A 72 5.70 -16.47 17.18
N ALA A 73 6.67 -16.97 16.42
CA ALA A 73 6.89 -18.39 16.26
C ALA A 73 7.24 -19.09 17.57
N LYS A 74 6.72 -20.30 17.72
CA LYS A 74 7.16 -21.27 18.73
C LYS A 74 8.24 -22.13 18.10
N PHE A 75 9.34 -22.33 18.82
CA PHE A 75 10.48 -23.11 18.37
C PHE A 75 10.52 -24.41 19.17
N ASP A 76 9.92 -25.44 18.60
CA ASP A 76 9.85 -26.80 19.12
C ASP A 76 10.59 -27.76 18.16
N ALA A 77 10.42 -29.07 18.35
CA ALA A 77 11.08 -30.10 17.54
C ALA A 77 10.70 -30.04 16.05
N ASP A 78 9.53 -29.47 15.72
CA ASP A 78 9.02 -29.36 14.34
C ASP A 78 9.49 -28.07 13.66
N SER A 79 10.26 -27.23 14.36
CA SER A 79 10.74 -25.97 13.83
C SER A 79 11.79 -26.20 12.73
N PRO A 80 11.53 -25.76 11.48
CA PRO A 80 12.46 -25.96 10.37
C PRO A 80 13.65 -24.98 10.39
N ILE A 81 13.66 -24.03 11.33
CA ILE A 81 14.66 -22.96 11.44
C ILE A 81 14.99 -22.71 12.91
N LYS A 82 16.20 -22.23 13.23
CA LYS A 82 16.53 -21.88 14.61
C LYS A 82 16.20 -20.42 14.86
N LYS A 83 15.73 -20.10 16.08
CA LYS A 83 15.48 -18.71 16.48
C LYS A 83 16.71 -17.81 16.31
N ALA A 84 17.91 -18.35 16.55
CA ALA A 84 19.18 -17.65 16.41
C ALA A 84 19.52 -17.28 14.95
N ASP A 85 18.95 -17.96 13.97
CA ASP A 85 19.19 -17.69 12.54
C ASP A 85 18.37 -16.49 12.05
N ILE A 86 17.38 -16.04 12.83
CA ILE A 86 16.46 -14.98 12.44
C ILE A 86 17.11 -13.62 12.71
N LYS A 87 17.38 -12.87 11.65
CA LYS A 87 17.73 -11.45 11.74
C LYS A 87 16.51 -10.56 11.60
N TYR A 88 15.67 -10.83 10.59
CA TYR A 88 14.49 -10.03 10.31
C TYR A 88 13.23 -10.88 10.27
N VAL A 89 12.14 -10.32 10.81
CA VAL A 89 10.79 -10.87 10.74
C VAL A 89 10.02 -10.09 9.70
N LEU A 90 9.34 -10.77 8.78
CA LEU A 90 8.52 -10.18 7.73
C LEU A 90 7.06 -10.61 7.91
N GLY A 91 6.12 -9.70 7.67
CA GLY A 91 4.68 -9.98 7.71
C GLY A 91 4.04 -9.69 9.07
N SER A 92 2.76 -10.03 9.20
CA SER A 92 1.95 -9.61 10.35
C SER A 92 1.88 -10.67 11.46
N PRO A 93 2.00 -10.27 12.74
CA PRO A 93 1.93 -11.19 13.88
C PRO A 93 0.59 -11.90 14.02
N LYS A 94 -0.47 -11.39 13.37
CA LYS A 94 -1.83 -11.96 13.41
C LYS A 94 -2.13 -12.92 12.25
N SER A 95 -1.26 -12.96 11.24
CA SER A 95 -1.45 -13.78 10.04
C SER A 95 -0.29 -14.75 9.90
N ASN A 96 0.70 -14.40 9.07
CA ASN A 96 1.83 -15.26 8.78
C ASN A 96 3.13 -14.44 8.88
N GLN A 97 4.19 -15.08 9.35
CA GLN A 97 5.53 -14.50 9.40
C GLN A 97 6.51 -15.31 8.57
N ASN A 98 7.25 -14.63 7.69
CA ASN A 98 8.45 -15.18 7.07
C ASN A 98 9.68 -14.59 7.78
N TYR A 99 10.84 -15.21 7.58
CA TYR A 99 12.06 -14.83 8.30
C TYR A 99 13.23 -14.71 7.34
N LEU A 100 14.08 -13.71 7.57
CA LEU A 100 15.36 -13.55 6.87
C LEU A 100 16.52 -13.73 7.84
N ASP A 101 17.61 -14.31 7.35
CA ASP A 101 18.88 -14.35 8.07
C ASP A 101 19.66 -13.01 7.94
N LYS A 102 20.85 -12.98 8.55
CA LYS A 102 21.74 -11.80 8.54
C LYS A 102 22.22 -11.39 7.15
N ASP A 103 22.19 -12.32 6.19
CA ASP A 103 22.60 -12.12 4.80
C ASP A 103 21.38 -11.89 3.89
N PHE A 104 20.20 -11.66 4.50
CA PHE A 104 18.91 -11.46 3.87
C PHE A 104 18.36 -12.68 3.12
N LYS A 105 18.90 -13.89 3.32
CA LYS A 105 18.30 -15.09 2.73
C LYS A 105 17.02 -15.45 3.45
N VAL A 106 16.01 -15.83 2.66
CA VAL A 106 14.73 -16.30 3.19
C VAL A 106 14.94 -17.66 3.84
N LEU A 107 14.61 -17.76 5.12
CA LEU A 107 14.70 -19.01 5.88
C LEU A 107 13.59 -19.99 5.47
N ALA A 108 13.82 -21.29 5.68
CA ALA A 108 13.00 -22.36 5.10
C ALA A 108 11.56 -22.46 5.64
N GLY A 109 11.27 -21.83 6.78
CA GLY A 109 9.97 -21.88 7.44
C GLY A 109 9.25 -20.54 7.46
N LYS A 110 7.92 -20.60 7.37
CA LYS A 110 7.03 -19.52 7.76
C LYS A 110 6.15 -19.95 8.91
N TRP A 111 5.86 -19.02 9.82
CA TRP A 111 4.95 -19.24 10.94
C TRP A 111 3.54 -18.83 10.55
N MET A 112 2.57 -19.72 10.75
CA MET A 112 1.15 -19.43 10.59
C MET A 112 0.57 -19.17 11.99
N ALA A 113 0.25 -17.91 12.31
CA ALA A 113 -0.30 -17.55 13.61
C ALA A 113 -1.66 -18.23 13.84
N LYS A 114 -2.49 -18.30 12.80
CA LYS A 114 -3.72 -19.10 12.85
C LYS A 114 -3.37 -20.59 12.81
N GLY A 115 -3.71 -21.29 13.88
CA GLY A 115 -3.37 -22.69 14.08
C GLY A 115 -1.96 -22.93 14.61
N GLU A 116 -1.22 -21.85 14.94
CA GLU A 116 0.07 -21.88 15.64
C GLU A 116 1.03 -22.97 15.13
N ARG A 117 1.33 -22.95 13.83
CA ARG A 117 2.10 -24.01 13.18
C ARG A 117 3.12 -23.49 12.19
N TRP A 118 4.15 -24.30 11.95
CA TRP A 118 5.08 -24.10 10.85
C TRP A 118 4.48 -24.53 9.51
N ALA A 119 4.95 -23.88 8.45
CA ALA A 119 4.73 -24.26 7.07
C ALA A 119 6.00 -23.97 6.25
N PRO A 120 6.23 -24.66 5.12
CA PRO A 120 7.31 -24.31 4.23
C PRO A 120 7.18 -22.87 3.71
N ALA A 121 8.30 -22.13 3.69
CA ALA A 121 8.38 -20.84 3.03
C ALA A 121 8.55 -21.06 1.52
N ALA A 122 7.62 -20.54 0.71
CA ALA A 122 7.65 -20.72 -0.75
C ALA A 122 8.89 -20.11 -1.42
N ASN A 123 9.51 -19.13 -0.77
CA ASN A 123 10.69 -18.42 -1.24
C ASN A 123 11.98 -18.84 -0.50
N ALA A 124 12.00 -20.00 0.17
CA ALA A 124 13.17 -20.48 0.90
C ALA A 124 14.45 -20.40 0.05
N GLY A 125 15.53 -19.85 0.63
CA GLY A 125 16.83 -19.66 -0.02
C GLY A 125 16.90 -18.50 -1.02
N LYS A 126 15.77 -17.85 -1.37
CA LYS A 126 15.78 -16.65 -2.21
C LYS A 126 16.43 -15.47 -1.49
N ASP A 127 16.89 -14.51 -2.27
CA ASP A 127 17.47 -13.27 -1.77
C ASP A 127 16.36 -12.28 -1.37
N GLY A 128 16.24 -12.00 -0.08
CA GLY A 128 15.28 -11.05 0.46
C GLY A 128 15.54 -9.62 -0.01
N VAL A 129 16.78 -9.26 -0.37
CA VAL A 129 17.10 -7.92 -0.93
C VAL A 129 16.35 -7.70 -2.23
N THR A 130 16.22 -8.72 -3.08
CA THR A 130 15.56 -8.58 -4.38
C THR A 130 14.07 -8.81 -4.34
N GLN A 131 13.55 -9.47 -3.30
CA GLN A 131 12.15 -9.93 -3.27
C GLN A 131 11.30 -9.36 -2.15
N CYS A 132 11.89 -8.96 -1.02
CA CYS A 132 11.13 -8.70 0.21
C CYS A 132 11.35 -7.29 0.74
N VAL A 133 12.61 -6.87 0.89
CA VAL A 133 12.96 -5.70 1.70
C VAL A 133 12.38 -4.41 1.12
N GLY A 134 12.33 -4.25 -0.21
CA GLY A 134 11.74 -3.08 -0.86
C GLY A 134 10.27 -2.83 -0.51
N CYS A 135 9.47 -3.88 -0.38
CA CYS A 135 8.06 -3.75 -0.01
C CYS A 135 7.81 -3.73 1.51
N HIS A 136 8.83 -4.06 2.31
CA HIS A 136 8.72 -4.28 3.76
C HIS A 136 9.48 -3.23 4.58
N THR A 137 10.09 -2.25 3.91
CA THR A 137 10.77 -1.10 4.51
C THR A 137 10.37 0.18 3.78
N THR A 138 10.78 1.32 4.32
CA THR A 138 10.56 2.64 3.72
C THR A 138 11.86 3.13 3.10
N ASN A 139 11.82 3.56 1.84
CA ASN A 139 12.97 4.09 1.09
C ASN A 139 14.17 3.12 1.07
N PHE A 140 13.94 1.92 0.55
CA PHE A 140 14.98 0.91 0.45
C PHE A 140 15.96 1.19 -0.69
N GLU A 141 17.24 1.30 -0.38
CA GLU A 141 18.31 1.29 -1.38
C GLU A 141 18.95 -0.11 -1.44
N PRO A 142 18.60 -0.94 -2.45
CA PRO A 142 19.10 -2.31 -2.55
C PRO A 142 20.62 -2.48 -2.72
N VAL A 143 21.37 -1.54 -3.30
CA VAL A 143 22.82 -1.70 -3.46
C VAL A 143 23.53 -1.52 -2.12
N LYS A 144 23.19 -0.45 -1.40
CA LYS A 144 23.72 -0.18 -0.05
C LYS A 144 23.08 -1.03 1.04
N LYS A 145 21.94 -1.66 0.76
CA LYS A 145 21.11 -2.43 1.72
C LYS A 145 20.69 -1.58 2.92
N THR A 146 20.34 -0.33 2.64
CA THR A 146 19.91 0.67 3.63
C THR A 146 18.45 1.05 3.42
N TRP A 147 17.78 1.48 4.47
CA TRP A 147 16.42 2.01 4.43
C TRP A 147 16.31 3.16 5.42
N THR A 148 15.34 4.06 5.21
CA THR A 148 15.03 5.10 6.21
C THR A 148 14.36 4.49 7.44
N GLN A 149 13.46 3.53 7.24
CA GLN A 149 12.68 2.93 8.33
C GLN A 149 12.29 1.48 8.02
N MET A 150 12.22 0.64 9.06
CA MET A 150 11.61 -0.69 8.97
C MET A 150 10.08 -0.62 9.00
N GLY A 151 9.42 -1.43 8.19
CA GLY A 151 7.99 -1.33 7.95
C GLY A 151 7.65 -0.33 6.84
N VAL A 152 6.40 -0.36 6.42
CA VAL A 152 5.83 0.57 5.43
C VAL A 152 5.39 1.82 6.18
N GLY A 153 6.23 2.85 6.11
CA GLY A 153 6.13 4.13 6.80
C GLY A 153 5.22 5.13 6.10
N CYS A 154 5.08 6.31 6.71
CA CYS A 154 4.33 7.44 6.16
C CYS A 154 4.81 7.76 4.73
N GLU A 155 6.12 7.84 4.56
CA GLU A 155 6.77 8.24 3.31
C GLU A 155 6.74 7.16 2.22
N SER A 156 6.42 5.90 2.56
CA SER A 156 6.13 4.89 1.53
C SER A 156 4.89 5.24 0.70
N CYS A 157 3.98 6.05 1.24
CA CYS A 157 2.78 6.52 0.55
C CYS A 157 2.83 8.02 0.24
N HIS A 158 3.47 8.79 1.11
CA HIS A 158 3.51 10.25 1.04
C HIS A 158 4.78 10.81 0.37
N GLY A 159 5.74 9.96 0.01
CA GLY A 159 7.02 10.39 -0.56
C GLY A 159 7.96 11.02 0.48
N PRO A 160 9.14 11.50 0.06
CA PRO A 160 10.10 12.14 0.95
C PRO A 160 9.51 13.40 1.61
N GLY A 161 9.56 13.47 2.94
CA GLY A 161 8.89 14.51 3.72
C GLY A 161 9.75 15.74 4.09
N GLU A 162 11.04 15.78 3.76
CA GLU A 162 11.96 16.86 4.18
C GLU A 162 11.45 18.26 3.77
N GLU A 163 11.04 18.44 2.52
CA GLU A 163 10.58 19.75 2.02
C GLU A 163 9.33 20.23 2.78
N HIS A 164 8.37 19.33 3.00
CA HIS A 164 7.18 19.62 3.80
C HIS A 164 7.49 19.92 5.26
N ALA A 165 8.46 19.22 5.86
CA ALA A 165 8.86 19.48 7.24
C ALA A 165 9.52 20.87 7.39
N ASP A 166 10.26 21.31 6.36
CA ASP A 166 10.91 22.63 6.35
C ASP A 166 9.92 23.77 6.07
N SER A 167 9.02 23.60 5.09
CA SER A 167 8.09 24.65 4.67
C SER A 167 6.80 24.69 5.48
N MET A 168 6.40 23.55 6.05
CA MET A 168 5.08 23.30 6.67
C MET A 168 3.90 23.42 5.69
N GLU A 169 4.15 23.45 4.38
CA GLU A 169 3.13 23.57 3.35
C GLU A 169 2.64 22.18 2.90
N ALA A 170 1.31 22.00 2.84
CA ALA A 170 0.70 20.71 2.52
C ALA A 170 0.90 20.28 1.05
N ASP A 171 1.35 21.19 0.19
CA ASP A 171 1.65 20.92 -1.22
C ASP A 171 3.07 20.37 -1.44
N ASP A 172 3.95 20.48 -0.44
CA ASP A 172 5.33 20.01 -0.52
C ASP A 172 5.49 18.52 -0.13
N ILE A 173 4.37 17.80 -0.01
CA ILE A 173 4.32 16.36 0.22
C ILE A 173 3.18 15.73 -0.58
N VAL A 174 3.33 14.46 -0.95
CA VAL A 174 2.31 13.76 -1.73
C VAL A 174 1.04 13.61 -0.89
N ASN A 175 0.00 14.33 -1.27
CA ASN A 175 -1.31 14.19 -0.66
C ASN A 175 -2.18 13.26 -1.51
N LEU A 176 -2.36 12.00 -1.05
CA LEU A 176 -3.17 11.02 -1.76
C LEU A 176 -4.56 11.55 -2.15
N LYS A 177 -5.18 12.47 -1.40
CA LYS A 177 -6.51 13.02 -1.76
C LYS A 177 -6.49 13.83 -3.06
N LYS A 178 -5.36 14.50 -3.36
CA LYS A 178 -5.18 15.38 -4.52
C LYS A 178 -4.84 14.62 -5.81
N LEU A 179 -4.45 13.35 -5.71
CA LEU A 179 -4.08 12.57 -6.88
C LEU A 179 -5.32 12.04 -7.61
N ASP A 180 -5.20 11.75 -8.90
CA ASP A 180 -6.25 11.01 -9.60
C ASP A 180 -6.33 9.55 -9.09
N SER A 181 -7.42 8.85 -9.42
CA SER A 181 -7.64 7.49 -8.94
C SER A 181 -6.60 6.48 -9.43
N LYS A 182 -5.98 6.70 -10.60
CA LYS A 182 -4.95 5.81 -11.12
C LYS A 182 -3.66 5.98 -10.32
N GLN A 183 -3.23 7.21 -10.11
CA GLN A 183 -2.06 7.55 -9.29
C GLN A 183 -2.24 7.06 -7.84
N LYS A 184 -3.42 7.28 -7.24
CA LYS A 184 -3.77 6.72 -5.90
C LYS A 184 -3.54 5.21 -5.85
N SER A 185 -4.00 4.48 -6.86
CA SER A 185 -3.83 3.02 -6.91
C SER A 185 -2.40 2.58 -7.19
N MET A 186 -1.62 3.36 -7.97
CA MET A 186 -0.20 3.08 -8.24
C MET A 186 0.64 3.10 -6.96
N VAL A 187 0.34 3.96 -5.99
CA VAL A 187 0.99 3.95 -4.67
C VAL A 187 0.86 2.59 -3.99
N CYS A 188 -0.31 1.96 -4.06
CA CYS A 188 -0.52 0.61 -3.53
C CYS A 188 0.18 -0.45 -4.41
N GLY A 189 0.16 -0.23 -5.73
CA GLY A 189 0.77 -1.09 -6.73
C GLY A 189 2.27 -1.26 -6.58
N GLN A 190 2.99 -0.36 -5.89
CA GLN A 190 4.42 -0.53 -5.64
C GLN A 190 4.75 -1.82 -4.86
N CYS A 191 3.83 -2.29 -4.01
CA CYS A 191 4.01 -3.50 -3.20
C CYS A 191 2.94 -4.57 -3.47
N HIS A 192 1.70 -4.17 -3.68
CA HIS A 192 0.57 -5.07 -3.90
C HIS A 192 0.45 -5.47 -5.37
N SER A 193 1.58 -5.66 -6.03
CA SER A 193 1.66 -6.15 -7.39
C SER A 193 2.74 -7.22 -7.55
N VAL A 194 2.58 -8.01 -8.61
CA VAL A 194 3.60 -8.94 -9.08
C VAL A 194 4.18 -8.37 -10.36
N GLY A 195 5.50 -8.23 -10.40
CA GLY A 195 6.23 -7.66 -11.53
C GLY A 195 7.72 -7.62 -11.26
N THR A 196 8.44 -6.87 -12.09
CA THR A 196 9.86 -6.58 -11.87
C THR A 196 10.19 -5.14 -12.23
N ASP A 197 11.25 -4.60 -11.64
CA ASP A 197 11.87 -3.36 -12.09
C ASP A 197 12.38 -3.46 -13.54
N PRO A 198 12.78 -2.35 -14.19
CA PRO A 198 13.28 -2.36 -15.57
C PRO A 198 14.52 -3.24 -15.79
N SER A 199 15.34 -3.44 -14.75
CA SER A 199 16.50 -4.35 -14.83
C SER A 199 16.09 -5.83 -14.73
N GLY A 200 14.85 -6.14 -14.37
CA GLY A 200 14.35 -7.50 -14.15
C GLY A 200 14.90 -8.17 -12.88
N LYS A 201 15.60 -7.43 -12.01
CA LYS A 201 16.31 -7.98 -10.84
C LYS A 201 15.47 -7.92 -9.57
N TYR A 202 14.70 -6.86 -9.39
CA TYR A 202 13.95 -6.56 -8.18
C TYR A 202 12.46 -6.80 -8.41
N ALA A 203 11.78 -7.45 -7.47
CA ALA A 203 10.35 -7.72 -7.53
C ALA A 203 9.49 -6.54 -7.04
N PHE A 204 10.08 -5.35 -6.94
CA PHE A 204 9.49 -4.09 -6.53
C PHE A 204 10.13 -2.95 -7.33
N PRO A 205 9.47 -1.78 -7.46
CA PRO A 205 10.06 -0.64 -8.16
C PRO A 205 11.13 0.03 -7.31
N VAL A 206 12.38 0.01 -7.78
CA VAL A 206 13.51 0.64 -7.07
C VAL A 206 13.41 2.17 -7.12
N ASP A 207 13.02 2.72 -8.29
CA ASP A 207 13.01 4.16 -8.56
C ASP A 207 11.58 4.71 -8.68
N PHE A 208 10.68 4.32 -7.77
CA PHE A 208 9.31 4.87 -7.72
C PHE A 208 9.16 5.83 -6.56
N THR A 209 8.77 7.08 -6.85
CA THR A 209 8.28 8.01 -5.84
C THR A 209 6.75 7.98 -5.81
N PRO A 210 6.11 7.88 -4.64
CA PRO A 210 4.65 7.90 -4.55
C PRO A 210 4.07 9.04 -5.34
N GLY A 211 3.16 8.69 -6.25
CA GLY A 211 2.50 9.67 -7.09
C GLY A 211 2.98 9.87 -8.51
N GLU A 212 4.19 9.41 -8.78
CA GLU A 212 4.64 9.25 -10.14
C GLU A 212 3.86 8.12 -10.85
N ASP A 213 4.14 7.98 -12.14
CA ASP A 213 3.60 6.87 -12.92
C ASP A 213 4.44 5.62 -12.67
N LEU A 214 3.87 4.66 -11.92
CA LEU A 214 4.51 3.38 -11.58
C LEU A 214 4.98 2.61 -12.82
N THR A 215 4.32 2.78 -13.97
CA THR A 215 4.70 2.04 -15.20
C THR A 215 6.08 2.42 -15.74
N LYS A 216 6.63 3.57 -15.30
CA LYS A 216 7.98 4.01 -15.67
C LYS A 216 9.09 3.27 -14.93
N SER A 217 8.79 2.75 -13.75
CA SER A 217 9.75 2.08 -12.84
C SER A 217 9.35 0.65 -12.50
N PHE A 218 8.23 0.14 -13.06
CA PHE A 218 7.77 -1.21 -12.80
C PHE A 218 7.04 -1.84 -13.98
N LYS A 219 7.47 -3.05 -14.35
CA LYS A 219 6.80 -3.89 -15.32
C LYS A 219 5.95 -4.93 -14.60
N LEU A 220 4.63 -4.75 -14.63
CA LEU A 220 3.70 -5.72 -14.09
C LEU A 220 3.78 -7.04 -14.85
N LYS A 221 3.70 -8.15 -14.10
CA LYS A 221 3.53 -9.48 -14.67
C LYS A 221 2.07 -9.66 -15.11
N GLU A 222 1.87 -9.82 -16.41
CA GLU A 222 0.56 -10.14 -16.98
C GLU A 222 0.06 -11.50 -16.48
N GLY A 223 -1.27 -11.62 -16.33
CA GLY A 223 -1.91 -12.87 -15.92
C GLY A 223 -1.60 -13.31 -14.47
N ALA A 224 -1.02 -12.44 -13.64
CA ALA A 224 -0.80 -12.70 -12.22
C ALA A 224 -2.14 -12.80 -11.46
N THR A 225 -2.75 -13.99 -11.47
CA THR A 225 -4.10 -14.24 -10.91
C THR A 225 -4.09 -15.06 -9.63
N LYS A 226 -2.94 -15.66 -9.28
CA LYS A 226 -2.78 -16.50 -8.08
C LYS A 226 -1.51 -16.12 -7.33
N GLY A 227 -1.58 -16.06 -6.00
CA GLY A 227 -0.44 -15.78 -5.13
C GLY A 227 -0.69 -14.60 -4.20
N GLN A 228 0.28 -14.32 -3.34
CA GLN A 228 0.27 -13.10 -2.52
C GLN A 228 0.71 -11.91 -3.39
N ASN A 229 0.21 -10.72 -3.08
CA ASN A 229 0.61 -9.44 -3.69
C ASN A 229 0.20 -9.21 -5.16
N ASN A 230 -0.90 -9.78 -5.66
CA ASN A 230 -1.37 -9.52 -7.03
C ASN A 230 -2.61 -8.62 -7.10
N GLN A 231 -2.99 -7.96 -5.99
CA GLN A 231 -4.23 -7.21 -5.88
C GLN A 231 -4.28 -6.06 -6.90
N TYR A 232 -3.17 -5.35 -7.12
CA TYR A 232 -3.11 -4.28 -8.11
C TYR A 232 -3.20 -4.82 -9.54
N ASN A 233 -2.48 -5.91 -9.87
CA ASN A 233 -2.57 -6.55 -11.19
C ASN A 233 -4.02 -6.91 -11.55
N GLN A 234 -4.77 -7.39 -10.56
CA GLN A 234 -6.19 -7.73 -10.70
C GLN A 234 -7.10 -6.50 -10.72
N PHE A 235 -6.83 -5.52 -9.86
CA PHE A 235 -7.69 -4.35 -9.72
C PHE A 235 -7.71 -3.50 -11.00
N ILE A 236 -6.56 -3.32 -11.67
CA ILE A 236 -6.47 -2.48 -12.87
C ILE A 236 -7.23 -3.04 -14.08
N THR A 237 -7.64 -4.31 -14.06
CA THR A 237 -8.48 -4.92 -15.10
C THR A 237 -9.97 -4.86 -14.75
N SER A 238 -10.32 -4.37 -13.55
CA SER A 238 -11.69 -4.38 -13.04
C SER A 238 -12.54 -3.21 -13.54
N LYS A 239 -13.87 -3.40 -13.50
CA LYS A 239 -14.84 -2.31 -13.75
C LYS A 239 -14.76 -1.19 -12.70
N HIS A 240 -14.34 -1.49 -11.48
CA HIS A 240 -14.14 -0.47 -10.44
C HIS A 240 -13.00 0.49 -10.84
N TYR A 241 -11.87 -0.05 -11.30
CA TYR A 241 -10.77 0.77 -11.79
C TYR A 241 -11.18 1.60 -13.02
N ALA A 242 -11.86 0.97 -13.99
CA ALA A 242 -12.38 1.68 -15.16
C ALA A 242 -13.40 2.79 -14.80
N GLY A 243 -14.18 2.59 -13.73
CA GLY A 243 -15.10 3.57 -13.17
C GLY A 243 -14.45 4.65 -12.30
N GLY A 244 -13.11 4.70 -12.22
CA GLY A 244 -12.40 5.73 -11.46
C GLY A 244 -12.32 5.47 -9.96
N MET A 245 -12.50 4.24 -9.49
CA MET A 245 -12.25 3.87 -8.10
C MET A 245 -10.75 3.61 -7.86
N ALA A 246 -10.31 3.85 -6.63
CA ALA A 246 -8.99 3.54 -6.12
C ALA A 246 -9.07 2.65 -4.87
N CYS A 247 -7.94 2.08 -4.46
CA CYS A 247 -7.87 1.16 -3.31
C CYS A 247 -8.43 1.81 -2.03
N VAL A 248 -8.13 3.09 -1.83
CA VAL A 248 -8.54 3.89 -0.66
C VAL A 248 -10.03 4.24 -0.62
N ASN A 249 -10.79 3.96 -1.68
CA ASN A 249 -12.25 4.05 -1.61
C ASN A 249 -12.85 2.94 -0.73
N CYS A 250 -12.19 1.79 -0.63
CA CYS A 250 -12.62 0.65 0.17
C CYS A 250 -11.73 0.41 1.39
N HIS A 251 -10.43 0.69 1.28
CA HIS A 251 -9.44 0.48 2.34
C HIS A 251 -9.07 1.77 3.08
N ASP A 252 -8.71 1.61 4.34
CA ASP A 252 -8.22 2.65 5.22
C ASP A 252 -6.78 2.35 5.63
N PRO A 253 -5.77 2.86 4.90
CA PRO A 253 -4.37 2.49 5.14
C PRO A 253 -3.85 2.93 6.52
N HIS A 254 -4.51 3.90 7.15
CA HIS A 254 -4.20 4.35 8.51
C HIS A 254 -4.94 3.55 9.59
N GLY A 255 -6.03 2.86 9.27
CA GLY A 255 -6.74 1.99 10.21
C GLY A 255 -7.43 2.70 11.37
N ASP A 256 -7.75 3.99 11.23
CA ASP A 256 -8.46 4.79 12.24
C ASP A 256 -9.97 4.90 11.98
N LYS A 257 -10.43 4.62 10.75
CA LYS A 257 -11.84 4.83 10.38
C LYS A 257 -12.77 3.68 10.75
N SER A 258 -12.25 2.46 10.89
CA SER A 258 -13.06 1.27 11.19
C SER A 258 -12.26 0.14 11.80
N LYS A 259 -12.95 -0.73 12.54
CA LYS A 259 -12.40 -1.98 13.10
C LYS A 259 -12.57 -3.17 12.16
N ALA A 260 -13.06 -2.96 10.95
CA ALA A 260 -13.25 -4.01 9.97
C ALA A 260 -11.93 -4.69 9.62
N ALA A 261 -11.99 -6.00 9.34
CA ALA A 261 -10.83 -6.78 8.95
C ALA A 261 -10.20 -6.21 7.65
N HIS A 262 -8.91 -6.51 7.44
CA HIS A 262 -8.17 -6.11 6.23
C HIS A 262 -8.13 -4.59 5.98
N GLN A 263 -8.23 -3.81 7.06
CA GLN A 263 -8.28 -2.35 7.03
C GLN A 263 -9.35 -1.83 6.05
N LEU A 264 -10.53 -2.43 6.06
CA LEU A 264 -11.66 -1.90 5.30
C LEU A 264 -12.25 -0.68 6.01
N ARG A 265 -12.72 0.31 5.24
CA ARG A 265 -13.39 1.52 5.77
C ARG A 265 -14.73 1.22 6.44
N GLN A 266 -15.35 0.08 6.11
CA GLN A 266 -16.67 -0.37 6.55
C GLN A 266 -16.65 -1.91 6.58
N PRO A 267 -17.56 -2.57 7.32
CA PRO A 267 -17.85 -3.99 7.11
C PRO A 267 -18.12 -4.28 5.63
N ILE A 268 -17.66 -5.44 5.14
CA ILE A 268 -17.58 -5.73 3.70
C ILE A 268 -18.91 -5.54 2.96
N ASN A 269 -20.03 -6.03 3.51
CA ASN A 269 -21.34 -5.92 2.86
C ASN A 269 -21.84 -4.47 2.85
N GLU A 270 -21.62 -3.72 3.93
CA GLU A 270 -21.98 -2.29 4.01
C GLU A 270 -21.19 -1.48 2.98
N GLY A 271 -19.89 -1.75 2.85
CA GLY A 271 -19.04 -1.11 1.84
C GLY A 271 -19.52 -1.35 0.41
N CYS A 272 -19.92 -2.57 0.06
CA CYS A 272 -20.49 -2.87 -1.26
C CYS A 272 -21.85 -2.20 -1.47
N LEU A 273 -22.74 -2.30 -0.49
CA LEU A 273 -24.11 -1.78 -0.58
C LEU A 273 -24.16 -0.25 -0.59
N ALA A 274 -23.13 0.44 -0.10
CA ALA A 274 -23.02 1.90 -0.22
C ALA A 274 -23.14 2.41 -1.68
N CYS A 275 -22.76 1.58 -2.66
CA CYS A 275 -22.94 1.87 -4.09
C CYS A 275 -23.92 0.92 -4.79
N HIS A 276 -24.03 -0.34 -4.33
CA HIS A 276 -24.81 -1.38 -5.01
C HIS A 276 -26.24 -1.59 -4.46
N ALA A 277 -26.67 -0.84 -3.43
CA ALA A 277 -28.02 -0.98 -2.87
C ALA A 277 -29.15 -0.74 -3.89
N ALA A 278 -28.90 0.06 -4.92
CA ALA A 278 -29.88 0.27 -5.99
C ALA A 278 -30.05 -0.95 -6.91
N THR A 279 -29.05 -1.82 -6.99
CA THR A 279 -29.07 -3.03 -7.83
C THR A 279 -29.51 -4.27 -7.07
N ILE A 280 -29.23 -4.34 -5.76
CA ILE A 280 -29.49 -5.52 -4.92
C ILE A 280 -30.51 -5.18 -3.84
N LYS A 281 -31.67 -5.83 -3.89
CA LYS A 281 -32.73 -5.68 -2.87
C LYS A 281 -32.41 -6.45 -1.59
N SER A 282 -31.93 -7.69 -1.72
CA SER A 282 -31.53 -8.53 -0.60
C SER A 282 -30.52 -9.60 -1.03
N MET A 283 -29.71 -10.11 -0.10
CA MET A 283 -28.81 -11.25 -0.37
C MET A 283 -29.58 -12.51 -0.74
N LYS A 284 -30.79 -12.70 -0.19
CA LYS A 284 -31.64 -13.86 -0.48
C LYS A 284 -32.11 -13.87 -1.92
N ASP A 285 -32.45 -12.71 -2.48
CA ASP A 285 -32.89 -12.60 -3.88
C ASP A 285 -31.72 -12.66 -4.85
N HIS A 286 -30.57 -12.08 -4.45
CA HIS A 286 -29.36 -12.03 -5.28
C HIS A 286 -28.63 -13.38 -5.35
N ALA A 287 -28.55 -14.09 -4.23
CA ALA A 287 -27.88 -15.37 -4.12
C ALA A 287 -28.65 -16.31 -3.16
N PRO A 288 -29.75 -16.94 -3.60
CA PRO A 288 -30.58 -17.80 -2.74
C PRO A 288 -29.82 -18.98 -2.11
N SER A 289 -28.75 -19.45 -2.77
CA SER A 289 -27.90 -20.53 -2.30
C SER A 289 -26.75 -20.07 -1.39
N ALA A 290 -26.64 -18.77 -1.12
CA ALA A 290 -25.61 -18.25 -0.23
C ALA A 290 -25.87 -18.74 1.21
N GLY A 291 -24.85 -19.31 1.83
CA GLY A 291 -24.92 -19.72 3.23
C GLY A 291 -25.10 -18.51 4.18
N PRO A 292 -25.54 -18.73 5.43
CA PRO A 292 -25.86 -17.64 6.37
C PRO A 292 -24.67 -16.74 6.75
N GLN A 293 -23.44 -17.18 6.51
CA GLN A 293 -22.21 -16.42 6.78
C GLN A 293 -21.59 -15.83 5.51
N ALA A 294 -22.23 -16.00 4.34
CA ALA A 294 -21.71 -15.48 3.09
C ALA A 294 -21.73 -13.95 3.09
N THR A 295 -20.66 -13.37 2.55
CA THR A 295 -20.53 -11.94 2.30
C THR A 295 -20.50 -11.69 0.80
N CYS A 296 -20.63 -10.44 0.36
CA CYS A 296 -20.43 -10.07 -1.04
C CYS A 296 -19.08 -10.59 -1.55
N ALA A 297 -18.01 -10.44 -0.75
CA ALA A 297 -16.67 -10.90 -1.09
C ALA A 297 -16.53 -12.43 -1.19
N THR A 298 -17.39 -13.21 -0.51
CA THR A 298 -17.33 -14.68 -0.57
C THR A 298 -17.44 -15.20 -2.00
N CYS A 299 -18.29 -14.57 -2.83
CA CYS A 299 -18.48 -14.97 -4.22
C CYS A 299 -17.84 -13.97 -5.21
N HIS A 300 -17.81 -12.68 -4.89
CA HIS A 300 -17.34 -11.63 -5.81
C HIS A 300 -15.84 -11.32 -5.65
N MET A 301 -15.21 -11.78 -4.57
CA MET A 301 -13.77 -11.63 -4.29
C MET A 301 -13.18 -12.91 -3.65
N PRO A 302 -13.38 -14.09 -4.27
CA PRO A 302 -12.89 -15.35 -3.70
C PRO A 302 -11.37 -15.31 -3.51
N ASP A 303 -10.88 -15.90 -2.42
CA ASP A 303 -9.46 -15.90 -2.04
C ASP A 303 -8.82 -14.50 -1.99
N ALA A 304 -9.62 -13.48 -1.64
CA ALA A 304 -9.23 -12.07 -1.63
C ALA A 304 -8.82 -11.52 -3.01
N SER A 305 -9.36 -12.11 -4.09
CA SER A 305 -9.23 -11.60 -5.46
C SER A 305 -9.80 -10.19 -5.57
N HIS A 306 -9.08 -9.32 -6.29
CA HIS A 306 -9.56 -7.99 -6.70
C HIS A 306 -9.99 -7.95 -8.17
N GLU A 307 -10.03 -9.13 -8.80
CA GLU A 307 -10.51 -9.31 -10.17
C GLU A 307 -11.97 -9.77 -10.09
N PHE A 308 -12.89 -8.82 -10.29
CA PHE A 308 -14.30 -9.15 -10.39
C PHE A 308 -14.64 -9.56 -11.82
N LYS A 309 -14.61 -10.87 -12.09
CA LYS A 309 -15.26 -11.42 -13.29
C LYS A 309 -16.70 -11.74 -12.92
N LYS A 310 -17.66 -11.16 -13.64
CA LYS A 310 -18.95 -11.83 -13.76
C LYS A 310 -18.63 -13.20 -14.36
N THR A 311 -18.91 -14.28 -13.64
CA THR A 311 -19.26 -15.50 -14.36
C THR A 311 -20.42 -15.12 -15.25
N GLU A 312 -20.28 -15.39 -16.55
CA GLU A 312 -21.30 -15.14 -17.57
C GLU A 312 -22.70 -15.55 -17.09
#